data_AF-A0AAD2HGU4-F1
#
_entry.id   AF-A0AAD2HGU4-F1
#
_cell.length_a   1.000
_cell.length_b   1.000
_cell.length_c   1.000
_cell.angle_alpha   90.00
_cell.angle_beta   90.00
_cell.angle_gamma   90.00
#
_symmetry.space_group_name_H-M   'P 1'
#
loop_
_entity.id
_entity.type
_entity.pdbx_description
1 polymer ?
#
loop_
_entity_poly.entity_id
_entity_poly.type
_entity_poly.pdbx_seq_one_letter_code
_entity_poly.pdbx_strand_id
1 'polypeptide(L)'
;MTLSSEKERRSIRRREFRQLLLRQLSIYDCRPAARLAYIPVISLEPTRPAATTRALPLSSVKRSRMEYDWENAASQYSDFDFSKFDLPTPPRSQDGTPLMDSTAGEVGSTPLDDPESLSISTTFFPDSDLRPHRPDVILLTTDSVHFYLHSDVLQAFSSNQFRSLLGTPTDASKPPAVDVPETAPVLNVILHAIYGLSCVHYAPSFDILADAMNKMPLYGLEPRSMVRPPTPPLPGTAHEYVKVLPSTSLFSQLLSHAPLVPLELYALAAHFDIFDLAVPTSSHLLGYALSRLTDEDAERMGAVYLKRLFFLHYGRVEALKRVLSSPPHPHVPTSSCDFANQKNLNRAWALATAYLSWELRPDLSTSALESALLPLKDQLPCELCKTSLNDRIKILIVQWSFVKRTI
;
A
#
# COMPACT_ATOMS: atom_id res chain seq x y z
N MET A 1 1.14 25.65 2.11
CA MET A 1 0.49 26.43 3.21
C MET A 1 -0.83 25.83 3.76
N THR A 2 -1.31 24.66 3.31
CA THR A 2 -2.68 24.18 3.63
C THR A 2 -2.78 23.15 4.76
N LEU A 3 -1.77 22.29 4.97
CA LEU A 3 -1.79 21.22 5.98
C LEU A 3 -1.71 21.72 7.44
N SER A 4 -0.98 22.82 7.68
CA SER A 4 -0.84 23.43 9.02
C SER A 4 -2.14 24.11 9.46
N SER A 5 -2.79 24.84 8.54
CA SER A 5 -4.10 25.46 8.75
C SER A 5 -5.19 24.44 9.07
N GLU A 6 -5.18 23.28 8.42
CA GLU A 6 -6.21 22.27 8.66
C GLU A 6 -5.99 21.50 9.98
N LYS A 7 -4.74 21.18 10.33
CA LYS A 7 -4.40 20.62 11.65
C LYS A 7 -4.76 21.60 12.78
N GLU A 8 -4.53 22.88 12.60
CA GLU A 8 -4.81 23.91 13.59
C GLU A 8 -6.32 24.15 13.75
N ARG A 9 -7.08 24.24 12.64
CA ARG A 9 -8.55 24.26 12.68
C ARG A 9 -9.13 23.02 13.35
N ARG A 10 -8.52 21.84 13.16
CA ARG A 10 -8.93 20.59 13.85
C ARG A 10 -8.60 20.63 15.35
N SER A 11 -7.44 21.15 15.74
CA SER A 11 -7.05 21.32 17.15
C SER A 11 -8.00 22.25 17.89
N ILE A 12 -8.33 23.39 17.29
CA ILE A 12 -9.28 24.37 17.83
C ILE A 12 -10.66 23.72 17.99
N ARG A 13 -11.16 23.03 16.96
CA ARG A 13 -12.46 22.33 17.01
C ARG A 13 -12.52 21.21 18.05
N ARG A 14 -11.44 20.46 18.28
CA ARG A 14 -11.36 19.47 19.36
C ARG A 14 -11.45 20.09 20.74
N ARG A 15 -10.84 21.27 20.94
CA ARG A 15 -10.95 22.04 22.19
C ARG A 15 -12.37 22.57 22.40
N GLU A 16 -12.98 23.12 21.36
CA GLU A 16 -14.37 23.60 21.40
C GLU A 16 -15.36 22.46 21.64
N PHE A 17 -15.16 21.30 21.02
CA PHE A 17 -15.96 20.10 21.27
C PHE A 17 -15.84 19.63 22.72
N ARG A 18 -14.62 19.56 23.27
CA ARG A 18 -14.42 19.22 24.69
C ARG A 18 -15.18 20.20 25.59
N GLN A 19 -15.17 21.50 25.27
CA GLN A 19 -15.95 22.50 26.01
C GLN A 19 -17.46 22.35 25.82
N LEU A 20 -17.96 22.04 24.62
CA LEU A 20 -19.38 21.82 24.35
C LEU A 20 -19.91 20.58 25.06
N LEU A 21 -19.15 19.49 25.05
CA LEU A 21 -19.48 18.26 25.73
C LEU A 21 -19.50 18.50 27.25
N LEU A 22 -18.48 19.18 27.79
CA LEU A 22 -18.45 19.59 29.20
C LEU A 22 -19.63 20.52 29.56
N ARG A 23 -20.03 21.45 28.69
CA ARG A 23 -21.20 22.33 28.92
C ARG A 23 -22.52 21.57 28.92
N GLN A 24 -22.74 20.70 27.94
CA GLN A 24 -23.97 19.89 27.86
C GLN A 24 -24.12 18.94 29.05
N LEU A 25 -23.01 18.54 29.66
CA LEU A 25 -23.00 17.67 30.84
C LEU A 25 -23.04 18.49 32.16
N SER A 26 -22.44 19.68 32.19
CA SER A 26 -22.47 20.63 33.32
C SER A 26 -23.83 21.29 33.57
N ILE A 27 -24.67 21.46 32.54
CA ILE A 27 -26.00 22.07 32.69
C ILE A 27 -26.94 21.24 33.57
N TYR A 28 -26.58 20.00 33.91
CA TYR A 28 -27.45 19.07 34.63
C TYR A 28 -26.97 18.65 36.03
N ASP A 29 -25.87 19.23 36.53
CA ASP A 29 -25.55 19.14 37.96
C ASP A 29 -26.47 20.09 38.77
N CYS A 30 -27.53 19.49 39.30
CA CYS A 30 -28.44 19.97 40.36
C CYS A 30 -29.31 21.23 40.09
N ARG A 31 -30.57 21.02 39.67
CA ARG A 31 -31.78 21.49 40.41
C ARG A 31 -33.07 20.83 39.88
N PRO A 32 -34.05 20.52 40.75
CA PRO A 32 -35.32 19.90 40.35
C PRO A 32 -36.31 20.93 39.78
N ALA A 33 -37.01 20.50 38.73
CA ALA A 33 -38.28 20.98 38.16
C ALA A 33 -38.65 22.48 38.27
N ALA A 34 -38.76 23.15 37.11
CA ALA A 34 -39.84 24.11 36.87
C ALA A 34 -40.16 24.27 35.37
N ARG A 35 -41.40 23.90 35.02
CA ARG A 35 -42.31 24.45 33.99
C ARG A 35 -41.85 24.50 32.53
N LEU A 36 -42.39 23.54 31.79
CA LEU A 36 -43.09 23.66 30.50
C LEU A 36 -42.97 25.02 29.76
N ALA A 37 -42.35 24.97 28.58
CA ALA A 37 -42.75 25.79 27.45
C ALA A 37 -42.89 24.90 26.21
N TYR A 38 -44.11 24.90 25.69
CA TYR A 38 -44.59 24.24 24.49
C TYR A 38 -43.79 24.72 23.26
N ILE A 39 -43.26 23.83 22.44
CA ILE A 39 -42.74 24.15 21.10
C ILE A 39 -43.55 23.31 20.12
N PRO A 40 -44.28 23.91 19.15
CA PRO A 40 -45.16 23.16 18.27
C PRO A 40 -44.36 22.36 17.25
N VAL A 41 -44.84 21.14 17.00
CA VAL A 41 -44.42 20.25 15.92
C VAL A 41 -44.84 20.87 14.60
N ILE A 42 -43.89 21.28 13.77
CA ILE A 42 -44.16 21.63 12.36
C ILE A 42 -44.19 20.31 11.59
N SER A 43 -45.40 19.90 11.22
CA SER A 43 -45.67 18.81 10.28
C SER A 43 -45.35 19.32 8.86
N LEU A 44 -44.41 18.68 8.17
CA LEU A 44 -44.19 18.88 6.73
C LEU A 44 -44.60 17.58 6.03
N GLU A 45 -45.84 17.57 5.52
CA GLU A 45 -46.29 16.63 4.50
C GLU A 45 -45.60 16.93 3.16
N PRO A 46 -45.20 15.91 2.38
CA PRO A 46 -44.55 16.11 1.10
C PRO A 46 -45.58 16.22 -0.04
N THR A 47 -45.58 17.33 -0.76
CA THR A 47 -46.28 17.50 -2.04
C THR A 47 -45.50 16.82 -3.17
N ARG A 48 -46.11 15.79 -3.79
CA ARG A 48 -45.75 15.24 -5.11
C ARG A 48 -45.94 16.28 -6.22
N PRO A 49 -45.18 16.17 -7.31
CA PRO A 49 -45.84 16.11 -8.60
C PRO A 49 -45.37 14.94 -9.47
N ALA A 50 -46.32 14.48 -10.29
CA ALA A 50 -46.21 13.40 -11.25
C ALA A 50 -45.33 13.80 -12.46
N ALA A 51 -44.51 12.88 -12.93
CA ALA A 51 -44.02 12.88 -14.31
C ALA A 51 -43.90 11.45 -14.81
N THR A 52 -44.73 11.17 -15.82
CA THR A 52 -44.85 9.94 -16.59
C THR A 52 -43.61 9.72 -17.45
N THR A 53 -42.95 8.56 -17.37
CA THR A 53 -42.10 8.10 -18.49
C THR A 53 -42.18 6.58 -18.63
N ARG A 54 -42.52 6.18 -19.85
CA ARG A 54 -42.69 4.83 -20.39
C ARG A 54 -41.49 3.92 -20.11
N ALA A 55 -41.78 2.71 -19.65
CA ALA A 55 -40.86 1.58 -19.66
C ALA A 55 -40.90 0.86 -21.04
N LEU A 56 -39.73 0.47 -21.54
CA LEU A 56 -39.55 -0.57 -22.56
C LEU A 56 -38.68 -1.68 -21.96
N PRO A 57 -38.93 -2.97 -22.29
CA PRO A 57 -38.29 -4.10 -21.62
C PRO A 57 -36.98 -4.48 -22.31
N LEU A 58 -35.93 -4.76 -21.53
CA LEU A 58 -34.72 -5.41 -22.02
C LEU A 58 -34.59 -6.81 -21.41
N SER A 59 -34.31 -7.74 -22.31
CA SER A 59 -34.32 -9.18 -22.19
C SER A 59 -33.17 -9.75 -21.34
N SER A 60 -33.46 -10.93 -20.80
CA SER A 60 -32.61 -11.80 -20.01
C SER A 60 -31.26 -12.11 -20.67
N VAL A 61 -30.16 -11.74 -20.01
CA VAL A 61 -28.82 -12.31 -20.25
C VAL A 61 -28.36 -12.97 -18.96
N LYS A 62 -28.41 -14.31 -18.92
CA LYS A 62 -27.79 -15.13 -17.87
C LYS A 62 -26.27 -15.00 -17.99
N ARG A 63 -25.61 -14.38 -17.01
CA ARG A 63 -24.14 -14.42 -16.87
C ARG A 63 -23.81 -15.26 -15.63
N SER A 64 -23.21 -16.42 -15.87
CA SER A 64 -22.72 -17.34 -14.84
C SER A 64 -21.66 -16.63 -14.00
N ARG A 65 -21.88 -16.54 -12.69
CA ARG A 65 -20.98 -15.93 -11.70
C ARG A 65 -20.15 -17.06 -11.11
N MET A 66 -18.88 -17.14 -11.52
CA MET A 66 -17.88 -17.98 -10.87
C MET A 66 -17.47 -17.26 -9.57
N GLU A 67 -18.01 -17.72 -8.46
CA GLU A 67 -17.78 -17.20 -7.12
C GLU A 67 -16.47 -17.81 -6.60
N TYR A 68 -15.38 -17.04 -6.62
CA TYR A 68 -14.13 -17.43 -5.96
C TYR A 68 -14.22 -17.07 -4.48
N ASP A 69 -14.07 -18.08 -3.64
CA ASP A 69 -14.19 -18.04 -2.19
C ASP A 69 -12.95 -17.36 -1.56
N TRP A 70 -13.08 -16.06 -1.28
CA TRP A 70 -11.97 -15.17 -0.90
C TRP A 70 -11.68 -15.16 0.60
N GLU A 71 -12.54 -15.76 1.43
CA GLU A 71 -12.39 -15.77 2.89
C GLU A 71 -11.12 -16.51 3.34
N ASN A 72 -10.63 -17.48 2.55
CA ASN A 72 -9.38 -18.20 2.83
C ASN A 72 -8.10 -17.47 2.38
N ALA A 73 -8.17 -16.58 1.38
CA ALA A 73 -6.98 -15.89 0.87
C ALA A 73 -6.50 -14.77 1.81
N ALA A 74 -7.43 -14.11 2.51
CA ALA A 74 -7.10 -13.02 3.44
C ALA A 74 -6.32 -13.48 4.69
N SER A 75 -6.48 -14.75 5.09
CA SER A 75 -5.79 -15.33 6.25
C SER A 75 -4.31 -15.63 6.00
N GLN A 76 -3.89 -15.81 4.74
CA GLN A 76 -2.48 -16.08 4.40
C GLN A 76 -1.59 -14.82 4.45
N TYR A 77 -2.18 -13.62 4.42
CA TYR A 77 -1.42 -12.35 4.38
C TYR A 77 -1.35 -11.63 5.74
N SER A 78 -2.03 -12.12 6.79
CA SER A 78 -1.99 -11.52 8.12
C SER A 78 -0.76 -11.89 8.96
N ASP A 79 0.05 -12.85 8.51
CA ASP A 79 1.21 -13.39 9.26
C ASP A 79 2.58 -12.82 8.83
N PHE A 80 2.61 -11.78 7.99
CA PHE A 80 3.87 -11.13 7.63
C PHE A 80 4.37 -10.22 8.76
N ASP A 81 5.18 -10.79 9.64
CA ASP A 81 5.85 -10.09 10.74
C ASP A 81 7.02 -9.23 10.22
N PHE A 82 6.79 -7.92 10.10
CA PHE A 82 7.80 -6.94 9.69
C PHE A 82 8.91 -6.70 10.72
N SER A 83 8.82 -7.27 11.93
CA SER A 83 9.81 -7.06 13.01
C SER A 83 11.09 -7.90 12.87
N LYS A 84 11.19 -8.76 11.84
CA LYS A 84 12.38 -9.60 11.57
C LYS A 84 13.44 -8.99 10.66
N PHE A 85 13.27 -7.76 10.20
CA PHE A 85 14.28 -7.06 9.42
C PHE A 85 15.15 -6.19 10.33
N ASP A 86 16.11 -6.83 11.01
CA ASP A 86 17.22 -6.12 11.65
C ASP A 86 18.05 -5.44 10.55
N LEU A 87 17.93 -4.12 10.44
CA LEU A 87 18.80 -3.30 9.60
C LEU A 87 20.20 -3.28 10.23
N PRO A 88 21.25 -3.77 9.55
CA PRO A 88 22.61 -3.62 10.06
C PRO A 88 23.00 -2.15 10.01
N THR A 89 23.34 -1.60 11.18
CA THR A 89 23.96 -0.28 11.32
C THR A 89 25.29 -0.27 10.56
N PRO A 90 25.59 0.72 9.71
CA PRO A 90 26.86 0.75 8.98
C PRO A 90 28.04 0.98 9.94
N PRO A 91 29.20 0.33 9.72
CA PRO A 91 30.38 0.56 10.54
C PRO A 91 30.98 1.96 10.29
N ARG A 92 31.57 2.53 11.35
CA ARG A 92 32.25 3.83 11.34
C ARG A 92 33.48 3.81 10.41
N SER A 93 33.51 4.74 9.46
CA SER A 93 34.62 4.97 8.53
C SER A 93 35.70 5.83 9.19
N GLN A 94 36.60 5.23 9.96
CA GLN A 94 37.93 5.78 10.26
C GLN A 94 38.89 4.61 10.36
N ASP A 95 39.77 4.45 9.36
CA ASP A 95 41.16 4.03 9.54
C ASP A 95 41.91 4.06 8.19
N GLY A 96 42.94 4.92 8.14
CA GLY A 96 44.24 4.70 7.51
C GLY A 96 44.34 4.40 6.01
N THR A 97 44.57 5.45 5.21
CA THR A 97 45.34 5.36 3.96
C THR A 97 46.81 5.05 4.26
N PRO A 98 47.45 4.03 3.65
CA PRO A 98 48.90 3.92 3.66
C PRO A 98 49.49 4.68 2.46
N LEU A 99 50.31 5.68 2.80
CA LEU A 99 51.34 6.27 1.95
C LEU A 99 52.39 5.20 1.59
N MET A 100 52.68 5.03 0.29
CA MET A 100 53.93 4.40 -0.18
C MET A 100 54.44 5.17 -1.41
N ASP A 101 55.37 6.06 -1.08
CA ASP A 101 56.67 6.35 -1.69
C ASP A 101 56.82 6.64 -3.19
N SER A 102 57.44 7.78 -3.43
CA SER A 102 57.87 8.28 -4.74
C SER A 102 59.28 7.78 -5.03
N THR A 103 59.49 7.11 -6.16
CA THR A 103 60.82 7.11 -6.80
C THR A 103 60.69 7.44 -8.28
N ALA A 104 61.39 8.50 -8.66
CA ALA A 104 61.49 9.03 -10.00
C ALA A 104 62.36 8.13 -10.88
N GLY A 105 61.94 8.00 -12.14
CA GLY A 105 62.73 7.44 -13.24
C GLY A 105 62.08 7.83 -14.57
N GLU A 106 62.53 8.93 -15.15
CA GLU A 106 62.20 9.36 -16.52
C GLU A 106 62.73 8.35 -17.56
N VAL A 107 61.85 7.88 -18.47
CA VAL A 107 62.15 7.73 -19.90
C VAL A 107 60.83 7.89 -20.68
N GLY A 108 60.82 8.76 -21.67
CA GLY A 108 59.63 9.12 -22.43
C GLY A 108 59.12 8.05 -23.40
N SER A 109 57.79 8.03 -23.56
CA SER A 109 57.10 7.51 -24.74
C SER A 109 55.66 8.06 -24.77
N THR A 110 55.37 8.85 -25.81
CA THR A 110 54.09 9.08 -26.51
C THR A 110 52.75 8.73 -25.82
N PRO A 111 51.74 9.62 -25.82
CA PRO A 111 50.38 9.27 -25.42
C PRO A 111 49.77 8.39 -26.52
N LEU A 112 49.80 7.07 -26.31
CA LEU A 112 48.98 6.12 -27.06
C LEU A 112 47.73 5.87 -26.23
N ASP A 113 46.59 6.18 -26.84
CA ASP A 113 45.22 5.84 -26.46
C ASP A 113 45.12 4.85 -25.28
N ASP A 114 44.79 5.36 -24.10
CA ASP A 114 44.26 4.51 -23.03
C ASP A 114 43.06 3.75 -23.63
N PRO A 115 43.01 2.40 -23.55
CA PRO A 115 41.81 1.68 -23.94
C PRO A 115 40.70 2.21 -23.04
N GLU A 116 39.70 2.85 -23.66
CA GLU A 116 38.45 3.27 -23.04
C GLU A 116 38.13 2.34 -21.88
N SER A 117 38.22 2.85 -20.65
CA SER A 117 38.07 2.04 -19.45
C SER A 117 36.70 1.37 -19.51
N LEU A 118 36.69 0.11 -19.95
CA LEU A 118 35.48 -0.62 -20.30
C LEU A 118 34.66 -0.78 -19.02
N SER A 119 33.56 -0.03 -18.92
CA SER A 119 32.66 -0.13 -17.78
C SER A 119 31.83 -1.40 -17.92
N ILE A 120 31.98 -2.33 -16.99
CA ILE A 120 31.31 -3.63 -16.99
C ILE A 120 30.41 -3.74 -15.76
N SER A 121 29.22 -4.32 -15.93
CA SER A 121 28.34 -4.67 -14.81
C SER A 121 29.03 -5.59 -13.80
N THR A 122 28.92 -5.26 -12.51
CA THR A 122 29.46 -6.09 -11.42
C THR A 122 28.75 -7.44 -11.26
N THR A 123 27.53 -7.60 -11.78
CA THR A 123 26.80 -8.88 -11.76
C THR A 123 26.88 -9.61 -13.10
N PHE A 124 26.82 -8.88 -14.22
CA PHE A 124 26.79 -9.45 -15.56
C PHE A 124 28.12 -9.19 -16.29
N PHE A 125 29.17 -9.88 -15.85
CA PHE A 125 30.53 -9.79 -16.39
C PHE A 125 30.95 -11.10 -17.10
N PRO A 126 32.03 -11.11 -17.91
CA PRO A 126 32.39 -12.24 -18.78
C PRO A 126 32.55 -13.58 -18.05
N ASP A 127 33.12 -13.53 -16.84
CA ASP A 127 33.42 -14.70 -16.00
C ASP A 127 32.36 -14.90 -14.90
N SER A 128 31.14 -14.39 -15.09
CA SER A 128 30.07 -14.58 -14.12
C SER A 128 29.61 -16.05 -14.08
N ASP A 129 29.57 -16.66 -12.89
CA ASP A 129 29.11 -18.05 -12.69
C ASP A 129 27.58 -18.19 -12.71
N LEU A 130 26.87 -17.32 -13.46
CA LEU A 130 25.41 -17.34 -13.55
C LEU A 130 24.88 -18.58 -14.28
N ARG A 131 25.69 -19.17 -15.17
CA ARG A 131 25.40 -20.39 -15.92
C ARG A 131 26.68 -21.20 -16.19
N PRO A 132 26.54 -22.49 -16.55
CA PRO A 132 27.70 -23.33 -16.91
C PRO A 132 28.39 -22.95 -18.22
N HIS A 133 27.68 -22.26 -19.12
CA HIS A 133 28.21 -21.80 -20.41
C HIS A 133 28.57 -20.32 -20.31
N ARG A 134 29.54 -19.89 -21.10
CA ARG A 134 29.94 -18.48 -21.14
C ARG A 134 28.84 -17.61 -21.79
N PRO A 135 28.75 -16.33 -21.38
CA PRO A 135 27.90 -15.35 -22.05
C PRO A 135 28.13 -15.31 -23.57
N ASP A 136 27.04 -15.30 -24.34
CA ASP A 136 27.04 -15.32 -25.80
C ASP A 136 26.46 -14.03 -26.41
N VAL A 137 26.01 -13.08 -25.59
CA VAL A 137 25.49 -11.77 -26.01
C VAL A 137 26.03 -10.68 -25.08
N ILE A 138 26.35 -9.52 -25.65
CA ILE A 138 26.68 -8.31 -24.89
C ILE A 138 25.60 -7.25 -25.17
N LEU A 139 25.03 -6.67 -24.11
CA LEU A 139 24.19 -5.47 -24.23
C LEU A 139 24.98 -4.25 -23.78
N LEU A 140 24.99 -3.21 -24.60
CA LEU A 140 25.61 -1.93 -24.33
C LEU A 140 24.55 -0.88 -24.02
N THR A 141 24.67 -0.26 -22.86
CA THR A 141 23.73 0.78 -22.39
C THR A 141 24.16 2.17 -22.84
N THR A 142 23.23 3.13 -22.78
CA THR A 142 23.48 4.54 -23.16
C THR A 142 24.55 5.23 -22.34
N ASP A 143 24.78 4.79 -21.11
CA ASP A 143 25.86 5.21 -20.20
C ASP A 143 27.13 4.35 -20.33
N SER A 144 27.28 3.65 -21.46
CA SER A 144 28.47 2.89 -21.87
C SER A 144 28.84 1.73 -20.93
N VAL A 145 27.87 1.16 -20.22
CA VAL A 145 28.06 -0.04 -19.39
C VAL A 145 27.72 -1.29 -20.19
N HIS A 146 28.64 -2.26 -20.15
CA HIS A 146 28.54 -3.54 -20.83
C HIS A 146 27.94 -4.61 -19.90
N PHE A 147 26.97 -5.35 -20.43
CA PHE A 147 26.31 -6.47 -19.74
C PHE A 147 26.52 -7.75 -20.54
N TYR A 148 27.20 -8.72 -19.94
CA TYR A 148 27.47 -10.03 -20.55
C TYR A 148 26.38 -11.02 -20.16
N LEU A 149 25.62 -11.50 -21.15
CA LEU A 149 24.37 -12.23 -20.96
C LEU A 149 24.28 -13.49 -21.81
N HIS A 150 23.19 -14.22 -21.60
CA HIS A 150 22.91 -15.51 -22.24
C HIS A 150 21.64 -15.40 -23.08
N SER A 151 21.76 -15.62 -24.39
CA SER A 151 20.68 -15.47 -25.37
C SER A 151 19.53 -16.44 -25.10
N ASP A 152 19.84 -17.66 -24.67
CA ASP A 152 18.88 -18.70 -24.30
C ASP A 152 17.97 -18.26 -23.13
N VAL A 153 18.56 -17.61 -22.11
CA VAL A 153 17.82 -17.07 -20.96
C VAL A 153 16.93 -15.93 -21.39
N LEU A 154 17.44 -14.97 -22.18
CA LEU A 154 16.64 -13.84 -22.64
C LEU A 154 15.47 -14.29 -23.54
N GLN A 155 15.69 -15.28 -24.41
CA GLN A 155 14.66 -15.86 -25.26
C GLN A 155 13.60 -16.64 -24.48
N ALA A 156 13.99 -17.31 -23.38
CA ALA A 156 13.04 -18.09 -22.58
C ALA A 156 11.95 -17.23 -21.92
N PHE A 157 12.22 -15.94 -21.71
CA PHE A 157 11.29 -15.00 -21.07
C PHE A 157 10.69 -13.97 -22.02
N SER A 158 11.31 -13.72 -23.17
CA SER A 158 10.86 -12.72 -24.13
C SER A 158 9.94 -13.32 -25.20
N SER A 159 8.79 -12.67 -25.42
CA SER A 159 7.86 -13.00 -26.51
C SER A 159 8.22 -12.37 -27.87
N ASN A 160 9.20 -11.45 -27.91
CA ASN A 160 9.55 -10.69 -29.12
C ASN A 160 11.06 -10.73 -29.46
N GLN A 161 11.75 -11.82 -29.08
CA GLN A 161 13.19 -11.99 -29.29
C GLN A 161 14.01 -10.85 -28.66
N PHE A 162 13.57 -10.40 -27.48
CA PHE A 162 14.13 -9.28 -26.73
C PHE A 162 14.25 -8.04 -27.63
N ARG A 163 13.12 -7.64 -28.24
CA ARG A 163 13.02 -6.56 -29.23
C ARG A 163 13.77 -6.84 -30.54
N SER A 164 13.79 -8.10 -30.97
CA SER A 164 14.56 -8.58 -32.14
C SER A 164 16.07 -8.28 -32.06
N LEU A 165 16.59 -7.99 -30.86
CA LEU A 165 18.01 -7.73 -30.62
C LEU A 165 18.84 -9.02 -30.62
N LEU A 166 18.19 -10.17 -30.43
CA LEU A 166 18.82 -11.48 -30.44
C LEU A 166 18.84 -12.05 -31.87
N GLY A 167 19.74 -11.52 -32.70
CA GLY A 167 19.98 -11.99 -34.07
C GLY A 167 20.82 -13.28 -34.13
N THR A 168 20.81 -13.94 -35.30
CA THR A 168 21.65 -15.13 -35.56
C THR A 168 23.14 -14.76 -35.53
N PRO A 169 24.01 -15.54 -34.86
CA PRO A 169 25.42 -15.21 -34.69
C PRO A 169 26.10 -15.06 -36.05
N THR A 170 26.64 -13.87 -36.33
CA THR A 170 27.23 -13.54 -37.63
C THR A 170 28.73 -13.86 -37.68
N ASP A 171 29.39 -14.01 -36.52
CA ASP A 171 30.79 -14.42 -36.39
C ASP A 171 31.02 -15.26 -35.13
N ALA A 172 31.73 -16.39 -35.26
CA ALA A 172 31.90 -17.38 -34.17
C ALA A 172 33.00 -17.02 -33.15
N SER A 173 33.66 -15.85 -33.27
CA SER A 173 34.85 -15.52 -32.47
C SER A 173 34.61 -14.54 -31.31
N LYS A 174 33.52 -13.75 -31.34
CA LYS A 174 33.15 -12.79 -30.28
C LYS A 174 31.64 -12.71 -30.11
N PRO A 175 31.12 -12.55 -28.88
CA PRO A 175 29.69 -12.34 -28.67
C PRO A 175 29.25 -11.03 -29.34
N PRO A 176 28.12 -11.00 -30.08
CA PRO A 176 27.58 -9.77 -30.64
C PRO A 176 27.28 -8.76 -29.52
N ALA A 177 27.78 -7.54 -29.71
CA ALA A 177 27.44 -6.39 -28.87
C ALA A 177 26.28 -5.62 -29.49
N VAL A 178 25.24 -5.37 -28.69
CA VAL A 178 24.00 -4.72 -29.14
C VAL A 178 23.68 -3.54 -28.26
N ASP A 179 23.45 -2.38 -28.89
CA ASP A 179 23.08 -1.15 -28.19
C ASP A 179 21.62 -1.20 -27.72
N VAL A 180 21.42 -0.70 -26.49
CA VAL A 180 20.16 -0.71 -25.78
C VAL A 180 19.88 0.72 -25.30
N PRO A 181 18.66 1.27 -25.53
CA PRO A 181 18.37 2.68 -25.24
C PRO A 181 18.20 2.99 -23.74
N GLU A 182 18.31 2.00 -22.87
CA GLU A 182 18.23 2.15 -21.42
C GLU A 182 19.55 2.58 -20.79
N THR A 183 19.43 3.14 -19.60
CA THR A 183 20.57 3.36 -18.69
C THR A 183 20.88 2.07 -17.94
N ALA A 184 22.13 1.91 -17.50
CA ALA A 184 22.58 0.76 -16.73
C ALA A 184 21.68 0.40 -15.55
N PRO A 185 21.22 1.31 -14.66
CA PRO A 185 20.39 0.92 -13.52
C PRO A 185 19.04 0.33 -13.93
N VAL A 186 18.43 0.83 -15.00
CA VAL A 186 17.13 0.35 -15.50
C VAL A 186 17.28 -1.03 -16.13
N LEU A 187 18.28 -1.19 -17.00
CA LEU A 187 18.57 -2.47 -17.62
C LEU A 187 18.96 -3.51 -16.55
N ASN A 188 19.73 -3.11 -15.54
CA ASN A 188 20.14 -3.99 -14.45
C ASN A 188 18.91 -4.56 -13.71
N VAL A 189 17.91 -3.75 -13.38
CA VAL A 189 16.66 -4.24 -12.75
C VAL A 189 15.94 -5.27 -13.64
N ILE A 190 15.83 -5.00 -14.95
CA ILE A 190 15.19 -5.91 -15.91
C ILE A 190 15.93 -7.25 -15.97
N LEU A 191 17.25 -7.21 -16.04
CA LEU A 191 18.09 -8.42 -16.10
C LEU A 191 18.05 -9.21 -14.79
N HIS A 192 18.12 -8.54 -13.64
CA HIS A 192 17.94 -9.18 -12.34
C HIS A 192 16.57 -9.89 -12.25
N ALA A 193 15.50 -9.30 -12.80
CA ALA A 193 14.18 -9.94 -12.85
C ALA A 193 14.18 -11.20 -13.75
N ILE A 194 14.82 -11.15 -14.92
CA ILE A 194 14.93 -12.29 -15.84
C ILE A 194 15.75 -13.44 -15.22
N TYR A 195 16.90 -13.12 -14.63
CA TYR A 195 17.81 -14.09 -14.04
C TYR A 195 17.37 -14.57 -12.65
N GLY A 196 16.39 -13.90 -12.05
CA GLY A 196 15.88 -14.27 -10.72
C GLY A 196 16.78 -13.88 -9.58
N LEU A 197 17.53 -12.80 -9.76
CA LEU A 197 18.49 -12.30 -8.81
C LEU A 197 17.88 -11.16 -8.00
N SER A 198 18.34 -10.97 -6.76
CA SER A 198 18.00 -9.79 -5.98
C SER A 198 18.80 -8.59 -6.47
N CYS A 199 18.14 -7.43 -6.66
CA CYS A 199 18.82 -6.16 -6.93
C CYS A 199 18.81 -5.22 -5.72
N VAL A 200 18.48 -5.72 -4.52
CA VAL A 200 18.41 -4.94 -3.27
C VAL A 200 19.75 -4.28 -2.93
N HIS A 201 20.88 -4.95 -3.20
CA HIS A 201 22.22 -4.40 -2.92
C HIS A 201 22.56 -3.15 -3.74
N TYR A 202 21.90 -2.97 -4.89
CA TYR A 202 22.04 -1.77 -5.73
C TYR A 202 21.15 -0.62 -5.26
N ALA A 203 20.23 -0.87 -4.30
CA ALA A 203 19.30 0.10 -3.75
C ALA A 203 18.67 1.04 -4.79
N PRO A 204 18.11 0.52 -5.91
CA PRO A 204 17.52 1.37 -6.93
C PRO A 204 16.33 2.14 -6.37
N SER A 205 16.17 3.39 -6.81
CA SER A 205 15.01 4.21 -6.45
C SER A 205 13.73 3.62 -7.02
N PHE A 206 12.59 4.06 -6.47
CA PHE A 206 11.28 3.69 -7.02
C PHE A 206 11.14 4.10 -8.49
N ASP A 207 11.66 5.28 -8.89
CA ASP A 207 11.61 5.74 -10.28
C ASP A 207 12.31 4.76 -11.24
N ILE A 208 13.46 4.21 -10.83
CA ILE A 208 14.20 3.21 -11.62
C ILE A 208 13.39 1.91 -11.72
N LEU A 209 12.78 1.47 -10.62
CA LEU A 209 11.93 0.27 -10.61
C LEU A 209 10.69 0.45 -11.49
N ALA A 210 10.04 1.61 -11.42
CA ALA A 210 8.88 1.94 -12.23
C ALA A 210 9.23 2.04 -13.71
N ASP A 211 10.35 2.70 -14.05
CA ASP A 211 10.83 2.80 -15.44
C ASP A 211 11.20 1.43 -16.01
N ALA A 212 11.88 0.58 -15.24
CA ALA A 212 12.16 -0.81 -15.61
C ALA A 212 10.87 -1.58 -15.93
N MET A 213 9.85 -1.49 -15.07
CA MET A 213 8.54 -2.11 -15.29
C MET A 213 7.84 -1.59 -16.55
N ASN A 214 7.93 -0.28 -16.82
CA ASN A 214 7.36 0.33 -18.04
C ASN A 214 8.07 -0.11 -19.32
N LYS A 215 9.36 -0.46 -19.24
CA LYS A 215 10.18 -0.89 -20.39
C LYS A 215 10.15 -2.39 -20.63
N MET A 216 9.82 -3.21 -19.63
CA MET A 216 9.69 -4.66 -19.77
C MET A 216 8.84 -5.11 -20.98
N PRO A 217 7.66 -4.52 -21.27
CA PRO A 217 6.88 -4.87 -22.46
C PRO A 217 7.61 -4.62 -23.78
N LEU A 218 8.52 -3.63 -23.86
CA LEU A 218 9.31 -3.37 -25.06
C LEU A 218 10.24 -4.55 -25.39
N TYR A 219 10.69 -5.26 -24.36
CA TYR A 219 11.49 -6.48 -24.45
C TYR A 219 10.66 -7.76 -24.52
N GLY A 220 9.33 -7.63 -24.71
CA GLY A 220 8.43 -8.78 -24.79
C GLY A 220 8.26 -9.51 -23.46
N LEU A 221 8.62 -8.86 -22.34
CA LEU A 221 8.48 -9.40 -20.98
C LEU A 221 7.12 -8.95 -20.43
N GLU A 222 6.42 -9.85 -19.77
CA GLU A 222 5.16 -9.55 -19.11
C GLU A 222 5.42 -9.22 -17.62
N PRO A 223 5.27 -7.96 -17.16
CA PRO A 223 5.60 -7.58 -15.78
C PRO A 223 4.80 -8.36 -14.73
N ARG A 224 3.54 -8.67 -15.03
CA ARG A 224 2.68 -9.52 -14.18
C ARG A 224 3.26 -10.91 -13.94
N SER A 225 3.89 -11.50 -14.96
CA SER A 225 4.52 -12.82 -14.84
C SER A 225 5.84 -12.75 -14.07
N MET A 226 6.53 -11.60 -14.12
CA MET A 226 7.83 -11.33 -13.50
C MET A 226 7.77 -10.79 -12.07
N VAL A 227 6.62 -10.34 -11.61
CA VAL A 227 6.43 -9.78 -10.27
C VAL A 227 5.36 -10.60 -9.58
N ARG A 228 5.79 -11.66 -8.89
CA ARG A 228 4.90 -12.56 -8.15
C ARG A 228 5.32 -12.64 -6.69
N PRO A 229 4.35 -12.80 -5.77
CA PRO A 229 4.67 -13.07 -4.39
C PRO A 229 5.45 -14.40 -4.25
N PRO A 230 6.22 -14.56 -3.16
CA PRO A 230 6.82 -15.85 -2.84
C PRO A 230 5.71 -16.88 -2.68
N THR A 231 5.61 -17.83 -3.62
CA THR A 231 4.71 -18.97 -3.46
C THR A 231 5.31 -19.91 -2.39
N PRO A 232 4.62 -20.17 -1.27
CA PRO A 232 5.09 -21.17 -0.33
C PRO A 232 5.10 -22.55 -1.03
N PRO A 233 6.10 -23.40 -0.76
CA PRO A 233 6.12 -24.75 -1.32
C PRO A 233 4.89 -25.51 -0.82
N LEU A 234 4.17 -26.17 -1.75
CA LEU A 234 3.03 -27.01 -1.41
C LEU A 234 3.48 -28.12 -0.45
N PRO A 235 2.80 -28.32 0.70
CA PRO A 235 3.12 -29.41 1.61
C PRO A 235 2.78 -30.74 0.93
N GLY A 236 3.80 -31.53 0.60
CA GLY A 236 3.64 -32.89 0.05
C GLY A 236 4.47 -33.22 -1.18
N THR A 237 5.08 -32.23 -1.84
CA THR A 237 6.06 -32.47 -2.93
C THR A 237 7.47 -32.50 -2.35
N ALA A 238 7.78 -33.59 -1.63
CA ALA A 238 9.17 -33.92 -1.33
C ALA A 238 9.81 -34.44 -2.63
N HIS A 239 10.98 -33.89 -2.97
CA HIS A 239 11.78 -34.14 -4.18
C HIS A 239 11.27 -33.47 -5.46
N GLU A 240 11.84 -32.29 -5.72
CA GLU A 240 12.77 -32.06 -6.84
C GLU A 240 12.66 -30.59 -7.30
N TYR A 241 13.67 -29.79 -6.94
CA TYR A 241 13.90 -28.44 -7.45
C TYR A 241 12.64 -27.55 -7.52
N VAL A 242 12.17 -27.07 -6.36
CA VAL A 242 11.42 -25.80 -6.33
C VAL A 242 12.42 -24.73 -6.74
N LYS A 243 12.54 -24.55 -8.05
CA LYS A 243 13.19 -23.43 -8.71
C LYS A 243 12.47 -22.20 -8.16
N VAL A 244 13.04 -21.59 -7.11
CA VAL A 244 12.57 -20.31 -6.56
C VAL A 244 12.29 -19.43 -7.76
N LEU A 245 11.01 -19.14 -8.00
CA LEU A 245 10.64 -18.42 -9.20
C LEU A 245 11.38 -17.06 -9.16
N PRO A 246 12.14 -16.72 -10.22
CA PRO A 246 12.92 -15.49 -10.36
C PRO A 246 12.23 -14.18 -9.89
N SER A 247 10.91 -14.16 -9.93
CA SER A 247 10.03 -13.02 -9.73
C SER A 247 9.84 -12.53 -8.29
N THR A 248 10.41 -13.24 -7.32
CA THR A 248 10.14 -12.98 -5.89
C THR A 248 10.90 -11.76 -5.35
N SER A 249 12.11 -11.49 -5.89
CA SER A 249 12.96 -10.40 -5.38
C SER A 249 12.39 -9.03 -5.73
N LEU A 250 11.99 -8.84 -7.01
CA LEU A 250 11.44 -7.58 -7.51
C LEU A 250 10.10 -7.25 -6.84
N PHE A 251 9.25 -8.26 -6.59
CA PHE A 251 8.02 -8.09 -5.81
C PHE A 251 8.31 -7.53 -4.41
N SER A 252 9.24 -8.16 -3.69
CA SER A 252 9.58 -7.80 -2.32
C SER A 252 10.18 -6.40 -2.25
N GLN A 253 10.98 -6.05 -3.25
CA GLN A 253 11.61 -4.75 -3.37
C GLN A 253 10.61 -3.64 -3.71
N LEU A 254 9.71 -3.85 -4.67
CA LEU A 254 8.61 -2.94 -4.94
C LEU A 254 7.74 -2.73 -3.69
N LEU A 255 7.44 -3.80 -2.96
CA LEU A 255 6.62 -3.74 -1.75
C LEU A 255 7.30 -2.92 -0.63
N SER A 256 8.63 -2.91 -0.55
CA SER A 256 9.37 -2.08 0.42
C SER A 256 9.13 -0.57 0.24
N HIS A 257 8.72 -0.14 -0.96
CA HIS A 257 8.37 1.26 -1.26
C HIS A 257 6.91 1.59 -0.94
N ALA A 258 6.05 0.61 -0.62
CA ALA A 258 4.64 0.83 -0.31
C ALA A 258 4.37 1.89 0.78
N PRO A 259 5.10 1.95 1.91
CA PRO A 259 4.88 3.01 2.90
C PRO A 259 5.39 4.39 2.47
N LEU A 260 6.28 4.47 1.48
CA LEU A 260 6.92 5.73 1.04
C LEU A 260 6.14 6.39 -0.10
N VAL A 261 5.76 5.59 -1.11
CA VAL A 261 5.10 6.04 -2.34
C VAL A 261 3.86 5.19 -2.66
N PRO A 262 2.87 5.11 -1.75
CA PRO A 262 1.76 4.15 -1.86
C PRO A 262 0.87 4.38 -3.09
N LEU A 263 0.65 5.63 -3.51
CA LEU A 263 -0.20 5.94 -4.64
C LEU A 263 0.46 5.50 -5.96
N GLU A 264 1.72 5.88 -6.14
CA GLU A 264 2.48 5.59 -7.34
C GLU A 264 2.68 4.08 -7.50
N LEU A 265 3.01 3.37 -6.42
CA LEU A 265 3.13 1.92 -6.44
C LEU A 265 1.78 1.23 -6.72
N TYR A 266 0.69 1.72 -6.12
CA TYR A 266 -0.65 1.18 -6.39
C TYR A 266 -1.05 1.39 -7.85
N ALA A 267 -0.77 2.57 -8.40
CA ALA A 267 -1.01 2.88 -9.80
C ALA A 267 -0.15 2.06 -10.75
N LEU A 268 1.12 1.83 -10.43
CA LEU A 268 2.01 0.96 -11.19
C LEU A 268 1.50 -0.50 -11.18
N ALA A 269 1.13 -1.02 -10.00
CA ALA A 269 0.58 -2.36 -9.88
C ALA A 269 -0.74 -2.50 -10.66
N ALA A 270 -1.61 -1.50 -10.59
CA ALA A 270 -2.87 -1.46 -11.31
C ALA A 270 -2.68 -1.40 -12.84
N HIS A 271 -1.73 -0.59 -13.32
CA HIS A 271 -1.41 -0.45 -14.73
C HIS A 271 -1.03 -1.79 -15.39
N PHE A 272 -0.32 -2.65 -14.67
CA PHE A 272 0.09 -3.98 -15.12
C PHE A 272 -0.80 -5.12 -14.62
N ASP A 273 -1.95 -4.81 -14.01
CA ASP A 273 -2.87 -5.79 -13.39
C ASP A 273 -2.20 -6.78 -12.41
N ILE A 274 -1.27 -6.29 -11.60
CA ILE A 274 -0.53 -7.04 -10.59
C ILE A 274 -1.29 -6.96 -9.27
N PHE A 275 -2.39 -7.71 -9.20
CA PHE A 275 -3.31 -7.67 -8.06
C PHE A 275 -2.61 -7.95 -6.71
N ASP A 276 -1.70 -8.92 -6.68
CA ASP A 276 -0.97 -9.33 -5.47
C ASP A 276 -0.09 -8.22 -4.88
N LEU A 277 0.36 -7.27 -5.71
CA LEU A 277 1.12 -6.10 -5.28
C LEU A 277 0.18 -4.95 -4.86
N ALA A 278 -0.95 -4.81 -5.56
CA ALA A 278 -1.95 -3.78 -5.27
C ALA A 278 -2.63 -3.99 -3.92
N VAL A 279 -2.91 -5.24 -3.53
CA VAL A 279 -3.55 -5.59 -2.25
C VAL A 279 -2.80 -5.03 -1.03
N PRO A 280 -1.54 -5.39 -0.75
CA PRO A 280 -0.83 -4.89 0.42
C PRO A 280 -0.58 -3.37 0.33
N THR A 281 -0.30 -2.85 -0.87
CA THR A 281 -0.10 -1.41 -1.09
C THR A 281 -1.34 -0.58 -0.73
N SER A 282 -2.55 -1.10 -1.01
CA SER A 282 -3.81 -0.39 -0.71
C SER A 282 -4.01 -0.06 0.77
N SER A 283 -3.41 -0.83 1.69
CA SER A 283 -3.51 -0.56 3.13
C SER A 283 -2.83 0.76 3.54
N HIS A 284 -1.80 1.16 2.80
CA HIS A 284 -1.09 2.42 3.01
C HIS A 284 -1.84 3.62 2.43
N LEU A 285 -2.84 3.39 1.57
CA LEU A 285 -3.70 4.43 1.00
C LEU A 285 -4.89 4.81 1.87
N LEU A 286 -5.17 4.09 2.96
CA LEU A 286 -6.30 4.41 3.85
C LEU A 286 -6.25 5.84 4.41
N GLY A 287 -5.05 6.40 4.58
CA GLY A 287 -4.84 7.78 5.03
C GLY A 287 -4.86 8.81 3.91
N TYR A 288 -4.83 8.38 2.65
CA TYR A 288 -4.78 9.22 1.47
C TYR A 288 -6.13 9.91 1.23
N ALA A 289 -6.10 11.21 0.94
CA ALA A 289 -7.29 11.95 0.60
C ALA A 289 -7.64 11.72 -0.87
N LEU A 290 -8.69 10.94 -1.15
CA LEU A 290 -9.11 10.61 -2.53
C LEU A 290 -9.42 11.85 -3.39
N SER A 291 -9.74 12.99 -2.77
CA SER A 291 -9.91 14.27 -3.47
C SER A 291 -8.61 14.84 -4.07
N ARG A 292 -7.45 14.26 -3.75
CA ARG A 292 -6.15 14.62 -4.31
C ARG A 292 -5.75 13.75 -5.50
N LEU A 293 -6.55 12.74 -5.84
CA LEU A 293 -6.31 11.97 -7.06
C LEU A 293 -6.43 12.89 -8.26
N THR A 294 -5.44 12.80 -9.14
CA THR A 294 -5.42 13.49 -10.43
C THR A 294 -6.09 12.63 -11.50
N ASP A 295 -6.43 13.23 -12.64
CA ASP A 295 -6.98 12.48 -13.77
C ASP A 295 -5.90 11.53 -14.33
N GLU A 296 -4.64 11.93 -14.30
CA GLU A 296 -3.49 11.12 -14.68
C GLU A 296 -3.35 9.87 -13.79
N ASP A 297 -3.55 10.01 -12.47
CA ASP A 297 -3.56 8.86 -11.55
C ASP A 297 -4.70 7.89 -11.90
N ALA A 298 -5.90 8.43 -12.17
CA ALA A 298 -7.08 7.65 -12.49
C ALA A 298 -6.93 6.89 -13.81
N GLU A 299 -6.35 7.52 -14.83
CA GLU A 299 -6.03 6.89 -16.11
C GLU A 299 -4.98 5.79 -15.95
N ARG A 300 -3.88 6.07 -15.21
CA ARG A 300 -2.80 5.10 -14.97
C ARG A 300 -3.30 3.85 -14.23
N MET A 301 -4.15 4.04 -13.22
CA MET A 301 -4.73 2.95 -12.43
C MET A 301 -5.82 2.17 -13.20
N GLY A 302 -6.56 2.84 -14.06
CA GLY A 302 -7.73 2.31 -14.71
C GLY A 302 -8.95 2.15 -13.77
N ALA A 303 -10.12 2.03 -14.40
CA ALA A 303 -11.41 2.06 -13.68
C ALA A 303 -11.59 0.93 -12.65
N VAL A 304 -11.01 -0.24 -12.88
CA VAL A 304 -11.15 -1.40 -11.98
C VAL A 304 -10.47 -1.14 -10.64
N TYR A 305 -9.19 -0.73 -10.65
CA TYR A 305 -8.43 -0.47 -9.43
C TYR A 305 -8.88 0.83 -8.76
N LEU A 306 -9.25 1.85 -9.53
CA LEU A 306 -9.88 3.06 -9.00
C LEU A 306 -11.15 2.72 -8.21
N LYS A 307 -12.07 1.94 -8.80
CA LYS A 307 -13.28 1.49 -8.10
C LYS A 307 -12.94 0.73 -6.82
N ARG A 308 -11.97 -0.20 -6.86
CA ARG A 308 -11.55 -0.97 -5.67
C ARG A 308 -11.07 -0.04 -4.55
N LEU A 309 -10.25 0.96 -4.85
CA LEU A 309 -9.76 1.94 -3.88
C LEU A 309 -10.90 2.76 -3.25
N PHE A 310 -11.82 3.28 -4.07
CA PHE A 310 -12.98 4.02 -3.57
C PHE A 310 -13.89 3.15 -2.68
N PHE A 311 -14.14 1.90 -3.08
CA PHE A 311 -14.96 0.97 -2.30
C PHE A 311 -14.27 0.55 -1.00
N LEU A 312 -12.93 0.46 -0.98
CA LEU A 312 -12.17 0.26 0.25
C LEU A 312 -12.40 1.41 1.24
N HIS A 313 -12.23 2.66 0.79
CA HIS A 313 -12.45 3.84 1.65
C HIS A 313 -13.90 3.94 2.11
N TYR A 314 -14.85 3.86 1.18
CA TYR A 314 -16.28 3.95 1.46
C TYR A 314 -16.74 2.82 2.39
N GLY A 315 -16.37 1.57 2.07
CA GLY A 315 -16.75 0.39 2.85
C GLY A 315 -16.24 0.45 4.28
N ARG A 316 -15.03 0.95 4.50
CA ARG A 316 -14.48 1.16 5.84
C ARG A 316 -15.21 2.26 6.61
N VAL A 317 -15.53 3.38 5.97
CA VAL A 317 -16.30 4.46 6.59
C VAL A 317 -17.71 3.98 6.97
N GLU A 318 -18.38 3.23 6.09
CA GLU A 318 -19.70 2.65 6.38
C GLU A 318 -19.65 1.56 7.46
N ALA A 319 -18.59 0.74 7.50
CA ALA A 319 -18.37 -0.21 8.59
C ALA A 319 -18.18 0.53 9.93
N LEU A 320 -17.41 1.62 9.95
CA LEU A 320 -17.19 2.41 11.16
C LEU A 320 -18.49 3.04 11.67
N LYS A 321 -19.35 3.57 10.79
CA LYS A 321 -20.68 4.09 11.16
C LYS A 321 -21.54 3.02 11.85
N ARG A 322 -21.60 1.81 11.28
CA ARG A 322 -22.34 0.68 11.87
C ARG A 322 -21.77 0.24 13.21
N VAL A 323 -20.45 0.28 13.35
CA VAL A 323 -19.77 -0.05 14.60
C VAL A 323 -20.03 1.04 15.66
N LEU A 324 -20.15 2.31 15.28
CA LEU A 324 -20.44 3.41 16.21
C LEU A 324 -21.93 3.53 16.60
N SER A 325 -22.86 3.01 15.79
CA SER A 325 -24.30 3.24 16.00
C SER A 325 -24.88 2.55 17.23
N SER A 326 -24.28 1.46 17.72
CA SER A 326 -24.84 0.72 18.86
C SER A 326 -24.39 1.34 20.19
N PRO A 327 -25.31 1.81 21.04
CA PRO A 327 -24.99 2.37 22.36
C PRO A 327 -24.60 1.30 23.39
N PRO A 328 -24.09 1.69 24.58
CA PRO A 328 -23.89 0.79 25.70
C PRO A 328 -25.21 0.14 26.15
N HIS A 329 -25.16 -1.11 26.61
CA HIS A 329 -26.35 -1.82 27.07
C HIS A 329 -26.81 -1.26 28.43
N PRO A 330 -28.12 -1.03 28.62
CA PRO A 330 -28.65 -0.63 29.92
C PRO A 330 -28.49 -1.78 30.93
N HIS A 331 -28.25 -1.44 32.20
CA HIS A 331 -28.29 -2.40 33.29
C HIS A 331 -29.62 -2.31 34.05
N VAL A 332 -29.91 -3.28 34.92
CA VAL A 332 -31.10 -3.24 35.77
C VAL A 332 -31.07 -1.98 36.66
N PRO A 333 -32.17 -1.20 36.77
CA PRO A 333 -32.20 0.00 37.60
C PRO A 333 -31.81 -0.28 39.06
N THR A 334 -31.06 0.64 39.65
CA THR A 334 -30.59 0.58 41.04
C THR A 334 -31.04 1.83 41.79
N SER A 335 -30.93 1.84 43.12
CA SER A 335 -31.28 3.02 43.93
C SER A 335 -30.46 4.27 43.60
N SER A 336 -29.25 4.10 43.04
CA SER A 336 -28.35 5.20 42.65
C SER A 336 -28.34 5.49 41.14
N CYS A 337 -28.98 4.67 40.32
CA CYS A 337 -29.02 4.84 38.87
C CYS A 337 -30.33 4.31 38.29
N ASP A 338 -31.17 5.26 37.87
CA ASP A 338 -32.46 5.00 37.25
C ASP A 338 -32.40 5.05 35.72
N PHE A 339 -33.56 4.88 35.09
CA PHE A 339 -33.68 4.94 33.64
C PHE A 339 -33.31 6.31 33.05
N ALA A 340 -33.50 7.41 33.79
CA ALA A 340 -33.14 8.74 33.33
C ALA A 340 -31.62 8.90 33.21
N ASN A 341 -30.87 8.42 34.20
CA ASN A 341 -29.41 8.39 34.17
C ASN A 341 -28.87 7.53 33.02
N GLN A 342 -29.47 6.36 32.77
CA GLN A 342 -29.08 5.51 31.63
C GLN A 342 -29.39 6.16 30.27
N LYS A 343 -30.53 6.85 30.16
CA LYS A 343 -30.88 7.61 28.95
C LYS A 343 -29.88 8.74 28.70
N ASN A 344 -29.36 9.38 29.75
CA ASN A 344 -28.33 10.41 29.62
C ASN A 344 -27.02 9.84 29.06
N LEU A 345 -26.58 8.66 29.51
CA LEU A 345 -25.44 7.96 28.91
C LEU A 345 -25.66 7.71 27.40
N ASN A 346 -26.84 7.20 27.02
CA ASN A 346 -27.14 6.95 25.60
C ASN A 346 -27.12 8.24 24.76
N ARG A 347 -27.57 9.37 25.32
CA ARG A 347 -27.49 10.68 24.65
C ARG A 347 -26.05 11.17 24.53
N ALA A 348 -25.25 11.03 25.58
CA ALA A 348 -23.84 11.38 25.56
C ALA A 348 -23.06 10.52 24.55
N TRP A 349 -23.36 9.22 24.49
CA TRP A 349 -22.85 8.31 23.47
C TRP A 349 -23.24 8.77 22.06
N ALA A 350 -24.53 9.00 21.81
CA ALA A 350 -25.02 9.44 20.49
C ALA A 350 -24.37 10.75 20.05
N LEU A 351 -24.14 11.68 20.99
CA LEU A 351 -23.41 12.92 20.71
C LEU A 351 -21.96 12.61 20.33
N ALA A 352 -21.23 11.86 21.15
CA ALA A 352 -19.83 11.53 20.90
C ALA A 352 -19.65 10.79 19.56
N THR A 353 -20.52 9.82 19.25
CA THR A 353 -20.45 9.07 18.00
C THR A 353 -20.89 9.90 16.79
N ALA A 354 -21.79 10.86 16.93
CA ALA A 354 -22.12 11.81 15.86
C ALA A 354 -20.91 12.69 15.50
N TYR A 355 -20.13 13.15 16.48
CA TYR A 355 -18.90 13.90 16.22
C TYR A 355 -17.81 13.04 15.59
N LEU A 356 -17.63 11.81 16.07
CA LEU A 356 -16.75 10.84 15.40
C LEU A 356 -17.21 10.54 13.98
N SER A 357 -18.53 10.52 13.74
CA SER A 357 -19.14 10.32 12.43
C SER A 357 -18.87 11.48 11.47
N TRP A 358 -18.62 12.67 11.98
CA TRP A 358 -18.24 13.84 11.19
C TRP A 358 -16.74 13.82 10.80
N GLU A 359 -15.88 13.27 11.65
CA GLU A 359 -14.43 13.13 11.40
C GLU A 359 -14.05 11.73 10.88
N LEU A 360 -14.99 10.99 10.26
CA LEU A 360 -14.72 9.63 9.81
C LEU A 360 -13.59 9.60 8.80
N ARG A 361 -12.61 8.75 9.10
CA ARG A 361 -11.53 8.43 8.19
C ARG A 361 -11.35 6.91 8.08
N PRO A 362 -10.99 6.41 6.89
CA PRO A 362 -10.72 4.98 6.72
C PRO A 362 -9.51 4.51 7.56
N ASP A 363 -8.56 5.40 7.86
CA ASP A 363 -7.35 5.15 8.65
C ASP A 363 -7.49 5.38 10.15
N LEU A 364 -8.70 5.64 10.67
CA LEU A 364 -8.88 5.87 12.11
C LEU A 364 -8.34 4.69 12.92
N SER A 365 -7.45 4.95 13.88
CA SER A 365 -6.87 3.90 14.73
C SER A 365 -7.82 3.50 15.87
N THR A 366 -7.67 2.27 16.37
CA THR A 366 -8.37 1.78 17.57
C THR A 366 -8.05 2.65 18.79
N SER A 367 -6.78 3.06 18.95
CA SER A 367 -6.35 3.96 20.01
C SER A 367 -6.99 5.34 19.96
N ALA A 368 -7.24 5.88 18.75
CA ALA A 368 -7.91 7.15 18.58
C ALA A 368 -9.41 7.07 18.96
N LEU A 369 -10.07 5.96 18.60
CA LEU A 369 -11.46 5.69 19.00
C LEU A 369 -11.58 5.57 20.52
N GLU A 370 -10.69 4.79 21.14
CA GLU A 370 -10.65 4.61 22.58
C GLU A 370 -10.44 5.95 23.31
N SER A 371 -9.43 6.71 22.89
CA SER A 371 -9.12 8.04 23.47
C SER A 371 -10.27 9.04 23.33
N ALA A 372 -11.10 8.92 22.29
CA ALA A 372 -12.25 9.80 22.08
C ALA A 372 -13.45 9.43 22.96
N LEU A 373 -13.63 8.16 23.31
CA LEU A 373 -14.80 7.65 24.03
C LEU A 373 -14.57 7.47 25.53
N LEU A 374 -13.33 7.17 25.97
CA LEU A 374 -12.99 7.01 27.39
C LEU A 374 -13.36 8.21 28.28
N PRO A 375 -13.25 9.49 27.84
CA PRO A 375 -13.64 10.63 28.68
C PRO A 375 -15.12 10.63 29.12
N LEU A 376 -15.99 9.89 28.42
CA LEU A 376 -17.39 9.73 28.85
C LEU A 376 -17.49 8.98 30.19
N LYS A 377 -16.51 8.13 30.52
CA LYS A 377 -16.47 7.38 31.78
C LYS A 377 -16.31 8.29 32.99
N ASP A 378 -15.50 9.34 32.87
CA ASP A 378 -15.18 10.26 33.96
C ASP A 378 -16.40 11.07 34.43
N GLN A 379 -17.41 11.19 33.56
CA GLN A 379 -18.62 11.95 33.79
C GLN A 379 -19.78 11.08 34.32
N LEU A 380 -19.57 9.77 34.46
CA LEU A 380 -20.59 8.87 34.97
C LEU A 380 -20.42 8.65 36.47
N PRO A 381 -21.44 8.87 37.32
CA PRO A 381 -21.37 8.57 38.74
C PRO A 381 -21.61 7.08 39.05
N CYS A 382 -22.29 6.34 38.16
CA CYS A 382 -22.66 4.94 38.36
C CYS A 382 -21.58 3.98 37.84
N GLU A 383 -21.07 3.11 38.70
CA GLU A 383 -20.07 2.10 38.33
C GLU A 383 -20.58 1.07 37.31
N LEU A 384 -21.87 0.69 37.35
CA LEU A 384 -22.45 -0.22 36.35
C LEU A 384 -22.52 0.41 34.96
N CYS A 385 -22.84 1.71 34.88
CA CYS A 385 -22.77 2.48 33.63
C CYS A 385 -21.34 2.58 33.10
N LYS A 386 -20.35 2.80 33.98
CA LYS A 386 -18.93 2.81 33.59
C LYS A 386 -18.50 1.45 33.03
N THR A 387 -18.89 0.35 33.67
CA THR A 387 -18.59 -1.01 33.19
C THR A 387 -19.23 -1.26 31.83
N SER A 388 -20.52 -1.00 31.67
CA SER A 388 -21.23 -1.15 30.39
C SER A 388 -20.60 -0.32 29.26
N LEU A 389 -20.20 0.93 29.56
CA LEU A 389 -19.49 1.78 28.61
C LEU A 389 -18.13 1.17 28.21
N ASN A 390 -17.32 0.74 29.17
CA ASN A 390 -16.01 0.13 28.87
C ASN A 390 -16.16 -1.15 28.05
N ASP A 391 -17.13 -2.00 28.39
CA ASP A 391 -17.39 -3.23 27.65
C ASP A 391 -17.83 -2.91 26.23
N ARG A 392 -18.67 -1.88 26.04
CA ARG A 392 -19.06 -1.42 24.71
C ARG A 392 -17.86 -0.91 23.91
N ILE A 393 -16.98 -0.11 24.51
CA ILE A 393 -15.76 0.41 23.88
C ILE A 393 -14.84 -0.75 23.47
N LYS A 394 -14.65 -1.76 24.33
CA LYS A 394 -13.86 -2.96 23.98
C LYS A 394 -14.44 -3.70 22.78
N ILE A 395 -15.75 -3.94 22.76
CA ILE A 395 -16.44 -4.58 21.63
C ILE A 395 -16.26 -3.74 20.36
N LEU A 396 -16.39 -2.43 20.46
CA LEU A 396 -16.19 -1.50 19.34
C LEU A 396 -14.78 -1.60 18.77
N ILE A 397 -13.74 -1.59 19.62
CA ILE A 397 -12.34 -1.72 19.22
C ILE A 397 -12.11 -3.03 18.47
N VAL A 398 -12.62 -4.14 19.03
CA VAL A 398 -12.50 -5.47 18.42
C VAL A 398 -13.22 -5.52 17.06
N GLN A 399 -14.45 -5.02 17.00
CA GLN A 399 -15.21 -4.95 15.74
C GLN A 399 -14.48 -4.11 14.69
N TRP A 400 -13.87 -2.99 15.10
CA TRP A 400 -13.14 -2.11 14.19
C TRP A 400 -11.82 -2.73 13.70
N SER A 401 -11.10 -3.48 14.55
CA SER A 401 -9.86 -4.15 14.15
C SER A 401 -10.09 -5.24 13.09
N PHE A 402 -11.26 -5.87 13.06
CA PHE A 402 -11.63 -6.87 12.05
C PHE A 402 -12.09 -6.27 10.71
N VAL A 403 -12.29 -4.95 10.61
CA VAL A 403 -12.71 -4.34 9.35
C VAL A 403 -11.56 -4.42 8.33
N LYS A 404 -11.85 -5.01 7.16
CA LYS A 404 -10.92 -5.16 6.02
C LYS A 404 -10.15 -3.86 5.71
N ARG A 405 -8.83 -3.95 5.64
CA ARG A 405 -7.90 -2.81 5.43
C ARG A 405 -7.30 -2.74 4.01
N THR A 406 -7.63 -3.70 3.16
CA THR A 406 -7.10 -3.84 1.79
C THR A 406 -8.24 -4.04 0.79
N ILE A 407 -7.97 -3.84 -0.50
CA ILE A 407 -8.95 -4.02 -1.59
C ILE A 407 -9.48 -5.45 -1.74
#